data_AF-A0A2T4TCT6-F1
#
_entry.id   AF-A0A2T4TCT6-F1
#
_cell.length_a   1.000
_cell.length_b   1.000
_cell.length_c   1.000
_cell.angle_alpha   90.00
_cell.angle_beta   90.00
_cell.angle_gamma   90.00
#
_symmetry.space_group_name_H-M   'P 1'
#
loop_
_entity.id
_entity.type
_entity.pdbx_description
1 polymer ?
#
loop_
_entity_poly.entity_id
_entity_poly.type
_entity_poly.pdbx_seq_one_letter_code
_entity_poly.pdbx_strand_id
1 'polypeptide(L)'
;MNNKINVLKVADNSKRKREDFNCIQNLVDHIADKKLEELGQEGAFVFSNGLSEIEGWSLELDEEQVILKSEKENYVTGNIMGILGMDHEQLMITSRFCKEENQDYFLQYLLQKVLHLPNFVSFTQSINQEEKIFEWLTFLFPLYLQKALRKGKFRDYMDQVHNNAHVRGRMDIASHIQKNIPFQGKIAYRQREHLVDNDLMELIRHAIEAIRGKKYGHPILDGVKEEVMVIERVTLKYRMADRRKVIEANRKNPIQHAYYREYGDLQKLCLFILQNQQHSLYLGNQKMYGILFDGAWLWEEYLNLILGEKFYHPMNKKKLGVQKFFDRAGTIYPDFLGRNPINRVIADAKYKPAKNIYGRDYLQILAYMLRFESKRGYFLYPQSGEQRDGQFIHLRLNQGITYEKNVSPREDIDVIKLGFVIPRYSNNYKEFVRQMEESERLFFQLLASDNETNS
;
A
#
# COMPACT_ATOMS: atom_id res chain seq x y z
N MET A 1 12.66 -16.76 -29.05
CA MET A 1 11.89 -17.73 -28.25
C MET A 1 11.02 -16.92 -27.31
N ASN A 2 9.69 -17.03 -27.41
CA ASN A 2 8.77 -16.36 -26.48
C ASN A 2 8.90 -17.05 -25.12
N ASN A 3 9.64 -16.46 -24.18
CA ASN A 3 9.66 -16.94 -22.79
C ASN A 3 8.28 -16.63 -22.19
N LYS A 4 7.41 -17.65 -22.19
CA LYS A 4 6.07 -17.56 -21.61
C LYS A 4 6.20 -17.53 -20.09
N ILE A 5 5.68 -16.49 -19.46
CA ILE A 5 5.66 -16.33 -18.01
C ILE A 5 4.65 -17.30 -17.41
N ASN A 6 5.05 -18.01 -16.36
CA ASN A 6 4.16 -18.85 -15.56
C ASN A 6 3.45 -17.97 -14.53
N VAL A 7 2.13 -17.85 -14.63
CA VAL A 7 1.33 -17.01 -13.73
C VAL A 7 0.35 -17.88 -12.97
N LEU A 8 0.42 -17.84 -11.64
CA LEU A 8 -0.57 -18.43 -10.76
C LEU A 8 -1.43 -17.34 -10.14
N LYS A 9 -2.75 -17.46 -10.25
CA LYS A 9 -3.72 -16.59 -9.58
C LYS A 9 -4.40 -17.32 -8.44
N VAL A 10 -4.38 -16.72 -7.26
CA VAL A 10 -5.03 -17.19 -6.03
C VAL A 10 -5.84 -16.06 -5.38
N ALA A 11 -6.78 -16.42 -4.51
CA ALA A 11 -7.51 -15.44 -3.72
C ALA A 11 -6.81 -15.21 -2.36
N ASP A 12 -6.98 -14.04 -1.76
CA ASP A 12 -6.63 -13.80 -0.36
C ASP A 12 -7.52 -14.66 0.56
N ASN A 13 -7.06 -14.89 1.80
CA ASN A 13 -7.80 -15.67 2.80
C ASN A 13 -8.30 -17.03 2.26
N SER A 14 -7.51 -17.68 1.40
CA SER A 14 -7.90 -18.90 0.71
C SER A 14 -6.92 -20.04 0.94
N LYS A 15 -7.39 -21.27 0.70
CA LYS A 15 -6.63 -22.50 0.87
C LYS A 15 -6.62 -23.25 -0.45
N ARG A 16 -5.43 -23.64 -0.91
CA ARG A 16 -5.23 -24.40 -2.15
C ARG A 16 -4.23 -25.52 -1.92
N LYS A 17 -4.32 -26.56 -2.75
CA LYS A 17 -3.41 -27.70 -2.59
C LYS A 17 -2.01 -27.32 -3.06
N ARG A 18 -0.99 -27.97 -2.52
CA ARG A 18 0.41 -27.69 -2.91
C ARG A 18 0.64 -27.92 -4.40
N GLU A 19 -0.02 -28.91 -5.00
CA GLU A 19 0.20 -29.25 -6.42
C GLU A 19 -0.23 -28.12 -7.36
N ASP A 20 -1.16 -27.25 -6.94
CA ASP A 20 -1.62 -26.10 -7.72
C ASP A 20 -0.49 -25.06 -7.92
N PHE A 21 0.57 -25.11 -7.10
CA PHE A 21 1.67 -24.16 -7.11
C PHE A 21 2.91 -24.65 -7.87
N ASN A 22 2.90 -25.88 -8.40
CA ASN A 22 4.05 -26.46 -9.11
C ASN A 22 4.53 -25.61 -10.30
N CYS A 23 3.65 -24.80 -10.90
CA CYS A 23 4.00 -23.91 -12.01
C CYS A 23 4.84 -22.69 -11.61
N ILE A 24 4.92 -22.38 -10.31
CA ILE A 24 5.68 -21.25 -9.74
C ILE A 24 6.53 -21.72 -8.55
N GLN A 25 7.10 -22.93 -8.64
CA GLN A 25 7.78 -23.57 -7.51
C GLN A 25 8.98 -22.77 -7.01
N ASN A 26 9.75 -22.15 -7.90
CA ASN A 26 10.91 -21.36 -7.50
C ASN A 26 10.48 -20.17 -6.65
N LEU A 27 9.41 -19.48 -7.05
CA LEU A 27 8.84 -18.36 -6.30
C LEU A 27 8.30 -18.84 -4.94
N VAL A 28 7.59 -19.97 -4.91
CA VAL A 28 7.07 -20.56 -3.66
C VAL A 28 8.18 -20.91 -2.68
N ASP A 29 9.28 -21.50 -3.13
CA ASP A 29 10.42 -21.85 -2.28
C ASP A 29 11.05 -20.61 -1.61
N HIS A 30 10.90 -19.44 -2.23
CA HIS A 30 11.41 -18.18 -1.68
C HIS A 30 10.41 -17.46 -0.75
N ILE A 31 9.10 -17.65 -0.91
CA ILE A 31 8.08 -16.90 -0.14
C ILE A 31 7.33 -17.71 0.92
N ALA A 32 7.34 -19.04 0.82
CA ALA A 32 6.56 -19.89 1.72
C ALA A 32 7.12 -19.83 3.15
N ASP A 33 6.22 -19.66 4.12
CA ASP A 33 6.50 -19.62 5.56
C ASP A 33 7.49 -18.54 6.02
N LYS A 34 7.83 -17.58 5.14
CA LYS A 34 8.69 -16.44 5.46
C LYS A 34 7.88 -15.21 5.83
N LYS A 35 8.38 -14.46 6.80
CA LYS A 35 7.84 -13.15 7.17
C LYS A 35 8.18 -12.13 6.09
N LEU A 36 7.34 -11.10 5.95
CA LEU A 36 7.61 -9.99 5.02
C LEU A 36 8.93 -9.26 5.31
N GLU A 37 9.31 -9.16 6.59
CA GLU A 37 10.59 -8.58 7.00
C GLU A 37 11.79 -9.33 6.37
N GLU A 38 11.75 -10.67 6.43
CA GLU A 38 12.79 -11.55 5.92
C GLU A 38 12.92 -11.40 4.39
N LEU A 39 11.79 -11.32 3.69
CA LEU A 39 11.76 -11.10 2.24
C LEU A 39 12.37 -9.74 1.86
N GLY A 40 12.09 -8.70 2.64
CA GLY A 40 12.69 -7.38 2.45
C GLY A 40 14.21 -7.38 2.59
N GLN A 41 14.75 -8.19 3.52
CA GLN A 41 16.21 -8.34 3.73
C GLN A 41 16.89 -9.14 2.61
N GLU A 42 16.20 -10.11 2.01
CA GLU A 42 16.67 -10.88 0.85
C GLU A 42 16.66 -10.09 -0.48
N GLY A 43 16.34 -8.79 -0.41
CA GLY A 43 16.35 -7.89 -1.55
C GLY A 43 15.11 -8.03 -2.44
N ALA A 44 14.07 -8.73 -1.98
CA ALA A 44 12.77 -8.71 -2.63
C ALA A 44 12.21 -7.29 -2.55
N PHE A 45 11.98 -6.68 -3.71
CA PHE A 45 11.29 -5.40 -3.72
C PHE A 45 9.81 -5.67 -3.51
N VAL A 46 9.31 -5.41 -2.30
CA VAL A 46 7.89 -5.48 -1.96
C VAL A 46 7.41 -4.08 -1.59
N PHE A 47 6.51 -3.51 -2.39
CA PHE A 47 5.89 -2.21 -2.10
C PHE A 47 4.92 -2.30 -0.92
N SER A 48 5.44 -2.36 0.30
CA SER A 48 4.62 -2.45 1.51
C SER A 48 5.18 -1.70 2.72
N ASN A 49 6.49 -1.40 2.74
CA ASN A 49 7.18 -0.92 3.95
C ASN A 49 7.60 0.55 3.86
N GLY A 50 7.34 1.22 2.73
CA GLY A 50 7.82 2.57 2.42
C GLY A 50 6.80 3.70 2.59
N LEU A 51 5.53 3.40 2.87
CA LEU A 51 4.42 4.37 2.83
C LEU A 51 3.89 4.78 4.21
N SER A 52 4.77 4.77 5.21
CA SER A 52 4.46 5.07 6.63
C SER A 52 3.89 6.46 6.93
N GLU A 53 3.90 7.43 6.01
CA GLU A 53 3.56 8.83 6.35
C GLU A 53 2.99 9.63 5.17
N ILE A 54 1.93 9.15 4.51
CA ILE A 54 1.17 9.98 3.57
C ILE A 54 -0.16 10.34 4.24
N GLU A 55 -0.36 11.64 4.48
CA GLU A 55 -1.67 12.24 4.83
C GLU A 55 -2.50 11.55 5.93
N GLY A 56 -1.87 11.09 7.01
CA GLY A 56 -2.67 10.46 8.09
C GLY A 56 -2.87 8.95 7.93
N TRP A 57 -2.45 8.34 6.81
CA TRP A 57 -2.42 6.88 6.59
C TRP A 57 -1.08 6.25 6.99
N SER A 58 -1.08 5.00 7.48
CA SER A 58 0.13 4.18 7.68
C SER A 58 -0.01 2.85 6.94
N LEU A 59 0.33 2.84 5.65
CA LEU A 59 0.44 1.61 4.86
C LEU A 59 1.76 0.93 5.23
N GLU A 60 1.80 0.36 6.43
CA GLU A 60 2.82 -0.59 6.85
C GLU A 60 2.14 -1.96 6.83
N LEU A 61 2.62 -2.88 5.98
CA LEU A 61 2.30 -4.29 6.21
C LEU A 61 2.84 -4.68 7.59
N ASP A 62 2.07 -5.47 8.33
CA ASP A 62 2.59 -6.08 9.55
C ASP A 62 3.75 -7.02 9.16
N GLU A 63 4.94 -6.70 9.68
CA GLU A 63 6.21 -7.36 9.36
C GLU A 63 6.16 -8.87 9.67
N GLU A 64 5.26 -9.30 10.56
CA GLU A 64 5.04 -10.70 10.89
C GLU A 64 4.11 -11.45 9.93
N GLN A 65 3.47 -10.76 8.99
CA GLN A 65 2.59 -11.41 8.02
C GLN A 65 3.40 -12.29 7.06
N VAL A 66 2.74 -13.37 6.65
CA VAL A 66 3.28 -14.38 5.73
C VAL A 66 2.40 -14.40 4.48
N ILE A 67 3.03 -14.34 3.31
CA ILE A 67 2.36 -14.31 2.01
C ILE A 67 1.68 -15.66 1.74
N LEU A 68 2.43 -16.74 1.99
CA LEU A 68 1.99 -18.11 1.77
C LEU A 68 2.41 -18.99 2.95
N LYS A 69 1.44 -19.53 3.68
CA LYS A 69 1.68 -20.40 4.84
C LYS A 69 1.44 -21.86 4.48
N SER A 70 2.38 -22.73 4.82
CA SER A 70 2.25 -24.18 4.69
C SER A 70 1.28 -24.76 5.72
N GLU A 71 0.30 -25.54 5.26
CA GLU A 71 -0.58 -26.34 6.12
C GLU A 71 -0.78 -27.75 5.56
N LYS A 72 -0.04 -28.72 6.10
CA LYS A 72 -0.05 -30.13 5.64
C LYS A 72 0.09 -30.19 4.11
N GLU A 73 -0.95 -30.61 3.40
CA GLU A 73 -1.02 -30.75 1.93
C GLU A 73 -1.44 -29.47 1.19
N ASN A 74 -1.54 -28.34 1.89
CA ASN A 74 -2.05 -27.10 1.32
C ASN A 74 -1.13 -25.92 1.60
N TYR A 75 -1.29 -24.89 0.78
CA TYR A 75 -0.86 -23.54 1.10
C TYR A 75 -2.07 -22.66 1.40
N VAL A 76 -1.89 -21.73 2.34
CA VAL A 76 -2.90 -20.77 2.79
C VAL A 76 -2.39 -19.36 2.58
N THR A 77 -3.21 -18.51 1.97
CA THR A 77 -2.96 -17.07 1.84
C THR A 77 -3.62 -16.30 2.98
N GLY A 78 -2.94 -15.25 3.44
CA GLY A 78 -3.46 -14.32 4.45
C GLY A 78 -4.27 -13.17 3.85
N ASN A 79 -4.22 -12.01 4.51
CA ASN A 79 -4.86 -10.78 4.06
C ASN A 79 -4.08 -10.04 2.96
N ILE A 80 -2.87 -10.50 2.65
CA ILE A 80 -2.00 -9.88 1.65
C ILE A 80 -2.59 -10.10 0.26
N MET A 81 -2.75 -9.02 -0.49
CA MET A 81 -3.14 -9.01 -1.89
C MET A 81 -2.06 -8.35 -2.74
N GLY A 82 -2.05 -8.59 -4.05
CA GLY A 82 -1.15 -7.95 -4.99
C GLY A 82 -0.45 -8.94 -5.91
N ILE A 83 0.74 -8.58 -6.37
CA ILE A 83 1.49 -9.35 -7.36
C ILE A 83 2.95 -9.46 -6.93
N LEU A 84 3.50 -10.67 -7.05
CA LEU A 84 4.92 -10.97 -6.88
C LEU A 84 5.43 -11.72 -8.10
N GLY A 85 6.65 -11.42 -8.50
CA GLY A 85 7.35 -12.07 -9.58
C GLY A 85 8.79 -12.37 -9.23
N MET A 86 9.30 -13.46 -9.78
CA MET A 86 10.70 -13.86 -9.75
C MET A 86 11.02 -14.57 -11.08
N ASP A 87 12.03 -14.09 -11.80
CA ASP A 87 12.40 -14.59 -13.12
C ASP A 87 11.22 -14.68 -14.11
N HIS A 88 10.74 -15.91 -14.39
CA HIS A 88 9.60 -16.19 -15.28
C HIS A 88 8.37 -16.72 -14.53
N GLU A 89 8.32 -16.56 -13.21
CA GLU A 89 7.23 -17.02 -12.34
C GLU A 89 6.57 -15.83 -11.66
N GLN A 90 5.24 -15.85 -11.58
CA GLN A 90 4.45 -14.78 -10.99
C GLN A 90 3.28 -15.34 -10.17
N LEU A 91 3.11 -14.82 -8.96
CA LEU A 91 1.97 -15.06 -8.10
C LEU A 91 1.11 -13.79 -8.02
N MET A 92 -0.16 -13.90 -8.39
CA MET A 92 -1.17 -12.86 -8.21
C MET A 92 -2.16 -13.28 -7.12
N ILE A 93 -2.23 -12.51 -6.04
CA ILE A 93 -3.18 -12.70 -4.95
C ILE A 93 -4.27 -11.64 -5.08
N THR A 94 -5.43 -12.02 -5.58
CA THR A 94 -6.60 -11.14 -5.70
C THR A 94 -7.48 -11.21 -4.47
N SER A 95 -8.35 -10.23 -4.30
CA SER A 95 -9.46 -10.32 -3.38
C SER A 95 -10.33 -11.55 -3.65
N ARG A 96 -10.81 -12.19 -2.60
CA ARG A 96 -11.81 -13.27 -2.62
C ARG A 96 -13.15 -12.86 -3.21
N PHE A 97 -13.39 -11.55 -3.38
CA PHE A 97 -14.55 -11.02 -4.08
C PHE A 97 -14.36 -10.94 -5.60
N CYS A 98 -13.15 -11.16 -6.10
CA CYS A 98 -12.85 -11.28 -7.53
C CYS A 98 -13.48 -12.56 -8.10
N LYS A 99 -14.39 -12.43 -9.06
CA LYS A 99 -15.03 -13.57 -9.74
C LYS A 99 -14.35 -13.94 -11.07
N GLU A 100 -14.04 -12.94 -11.89
CA GLU A 100 -13.52 -13.16 -13.25
C GLU A 100 -11.99 -13.23 -13.27
N GLU A 101 -11.44 -13.89 -14.29
CA GLU A 101 -10.00 -14.12 -14.41
C GLU A 101 -9.18 -12.82 -14.45
N ASN A 102 -9.77 -11.70 -14.88
CA ASN A 102 -8.97 -10.56 -15.31
C ASN A 102 -9.15 -9.24 -14.54
N GLN A 103 -10.14 -9.10 -13.63
CA GLN A 103 -10.43 -7.79 -13.02
C GLN A 103 -10.92 -7.90 -11.57
N ASP A 104 -10.10 -7.41 -10.65
CA ASP A 104 -10.42 -7.31 -9.22
C ASP A 104 -10.93 -5.90 -8.90
N TYR A 105 -12.22 -5.68 -9.15
CA TYR A 105 -12.83 -4.37 -8.93
C TYR A 105 -12.86 -3.95 -7.46
N PHE A 106 -12.92 -4.89 -6.53
CA PHE A 106 -12.96 -4.55 -5.11
C PHE A 106 -11.61 -4.02 -4.64
N LEU A 107 -10.51 -4.71 -4.95
CA LEU A 107 -9.18 -4.19 -4.64
C LEU A 107 -8.93 -2.85 -5.35
N GLN A 108 -9.32 -2.73 -6.63
CA GLN A 108 -9.24 -1.46 -7.36
C GLN A 108 -10.01 -0.33 -6.66
N TYR A 109 -11.22 -0.61 -6.17
CA TYR A 109 -12.06 0.36 -5.47
C TYR A 109 -11.43 0.81 -4.14
N LEU A 110 -10.92 -0.13 -3.35
CA LEU A 110 -10.22 0.18 -2.09
C LEU A 110 -8.99 1.05 -2.36
N LEU A 111 -8.16 0.70 -3.35
CA LEU A 111 -6.98 1.47 -3.71
C LEU A 111 -7.35 2.88 -4.20
N GLN A 112 -8.41 3.03 -4.98
CA GLN A 112 -8.88 4.35 -5.42
C GLN A 112 -9.37 5.21 -4.25
N LYS A 113 -10.17 4.64 -3.33
CA LYS A 113 -10.78 5.40 -2.22
C LYS A 113 -9.76 5.72 -1.14
N VAL A 114 -8.96 4.73 -0.72
CA VAL A 114 -8.02 4.84 0.40
C VAL A 114 -6.73 5.54 0.00
N LEU A 115 -6.18 5.25 -1.17
CA LEU A 115 -4.90 5.83 -1.61
C LEU A 115 -5.08 7.02 -2.58
N HIS A 116 -6.31 7.47 -2.80
CA HIS A 116 -6.66 8.58 -3.72
C HIS A 116 -6.10 8.42 -5.13
N LEU A 117 -5.93 7.18 -5.59
CA LEU A 117 -5.37 6.90 -6.90
C LEU A 117 -6.40 7.15 -8.00
N PRO A 118 -6.00 7.70 -9.17
CA PRO A 118 -6.93 8.03 -10.25
C PRO A 118 -7.64 6.79 -10.81
N ASN A 119 -8.85 6.99 -11.36
CA ASN A 119 -9.72 5.91 -11.82
C ASN A 119 -9.03 5.04 -12.90
N PHE A 120 -8.82 3.77 -12.56
CA PHE A 120 -7.94 2.85 -13.28
C PHE A 120 -8.62 2.02 -14.39
N VAL A 121 -9.62 2.59 -15.07
CA VAL A 121 -10.47 1.86 -16.05
C VAL A 121 -9.67 1.16 -17.18
N SER A 122 -8.37 1.44 -17.36
CA SER A 122 -7.55 0.78 -18.38
C SER A 122 -6.92 -0.56 -17.98
N PHE A 123 -7.09 -1.07 -16.76
CA PHE A 123 -6.49 -2.36 -16.32
C PHE A 123 -6.94 -3.59 -17.13
N THR A 124 -7.93 -3.42 -17.99
CA THR A 124 -8.65 -4.48 -18.68
C THR A 124 -8.14 -4.76 -20.08
N GLN A 125 -7.19 -3.96 -20.59
CA GLN A 125 -6.76 -4.01 -21.99
C GLN A 125 -5.30 -4.43 -22.19
N SER A 126 -4.47 -4.49 -21.15
CA SER A 126 -3.09 -4.97 -21.26
C SER A 126 -3.07 -6.49 -21.45
N ILE A 127 -2.58 -6.91 -22.61
CA ILE A 127 -2.49 -8.31 -23.05
C ILE A 127 -1.40 -9.05 -22.25
N ASN A 128 -0.42 -8.33 -21.68
CA ASN A 128 0.72 -8.87 -20.94
C ASN A 128 0.64 -8.57 -19.43
N GLN A 129 0.92 -9.58 -18.60
CA GLN A 129 0.88 -9.50 -17.13
C GLN A 129 2.08 -8.73 -16.54
N GLU A 130 3.24 -8.72 -17.21
CA GLU A 130 4.38 -7.87 -16.83
C GLU A 130 4.01 -6.38 -16.93
N GLU A 131 3.33 -6.00 -18.01
CA GLU A 131 2.89 -4.61 -18.22
C GLU A 131 1.94 -4.16 -17.11
N LYS A 132 1.11 -5.07 -16.57
CA LYS A 132 0.23 -4.77 -15.43
C LYS A 132 1.03 -4.43 -14.18
N ILE A 133 2.08 -5.17 -13.82
CA ILE A 133 2.88 -4.82 -12.64
C ILE A 133 3.48 -3.40 -12.81
N PHE A 134 4.05 -3.10 -13.97
CA PHE A 134 4.61 -1.77 -14.22
C PHE A 134 3.55 -0.66 -14.24
N GLU A 135 2.35 -0.93 -14.75
CA GLU A 135 1.21 -0.02 -14.59
C GLU A 135 0.93 0.24 -13.10
N TRP A 136 0.82 -0.82 -12.29
CA TRP A 136 0.60 -0.72 -10.84
C TRP A 136 1.67 0.13 -10.15
N LEU A 137 2.94 -0.03 -10.54
CA LEU A 137 4.05 0.78 -10.05
C LEU A 137 3.89 2.27 -10.36
N THR A 138 3.45 2.62 -11.56
CA THR A 138 3.28 4.03 -11.94
C THR A 138 2.23 4.73 -11.08
N PHE A 139 1.23 4.04 -10.56
CA PHE A 139 0.23 4.63 -9.67
C PHE A 139 0.78 4.93 -8.28
N LEU A 140 1.82 4.24 -7.83
CA LEU A 140 2.48 4.57 -6.56
C LEU A 140 3.38 5.81 -6.69
N PHE A 141 3.76 6.20 -7.92
CA PHE A 141 4.70 7.29 -8.13
C PHE A 141 4.29 8.61 -7.46
N PRO A 142 3.05 9.12 -7.60
CA PRO A 142 2.58 10.30 -6.87
C PRO A 142 2.83 10.24 -5.37
N LEU A 143 2.49 9.11 -4.74
CA LEU A 143 2.61 8.89 -3.31
C LEU A 143 4.08 8.99 -2.86
N TYR A 144 4.99 8.30 -3.55
CA TYR A 144 6.41 8.33 -3.23
C TYR A 144 7.04 9.69 -3.51
N LEU A 145 6.61 10.38 -4.58
CA LEU A 145 7.11 11.70 -4.93
C LEU A 145 6.76 12.74 -3.86
N GLN A 146 5.49 12.79 -3.44
CA GLN A 146 5.04 13.66 -2.35
C GLN A 146 5.81 13.38 -1.06
N LYS A 147 5.94 12.09 -0.69
CA LYS A 147 6.63 11.70 0.53
C LYS A 147 8.09 12.14 0.53
N ALA A 148 8.81 11.92 -0.56
CA ALA A 148 10.20 12.34 -0.69
C ALA A 148 10.34 13.86 -0.61
N LEU A 149 9.49 14.62 -1.33
CA LEU A 149 9.57 16.08 -1.37
C LEU A 149 9.17 16.77 -0.06
N ARG A 150 8.44 16.11 0.84
CA ARG A 150 8.22 16.61 2.21
C ARG A 150 9.52 16.78 3.00
N LYS A 151 10.57 16.03 2.68
CA LYS A 151 11.92 16.21 3.25
C LYS A 151 12.69 17.37 2.58
N GLY A 152 12.07 18.08 1.66
CA GLY A 152 12.70 19.08 0.82
C GLY A 152 13.43 18.46 -0.37
N LYS A 153 14.03 19.31 -1.19
CA LYS A 153 14.75 18.89 -2.41
C LYS A 153 15.99 18.10 -2.06
N PHE A 154 16.15 16.92 -2.64
CA PHE A 154 17.39 16.15 -2.51
C PHE A 154 18.58 16.95 -3.07
N ARG A 155 19.66 16.99 -2.30
CA ARG A 155 20.90 17.64 -2.67
C ARG A 155 22.03 16.65 -2.46
N ASP A 156 22.99 16.69 -3.37
CA ASP A 156 24.17 15.85 -3.29
C ASP A 156 25.44 16.67 -3.57
N TYR A 157 26.56 16.21 -3.01
CA TYR A 157 27.85 16.83 -3.23
C TYR A 157 28.46 16.30 -4.52
N MET A 158 28.52 17.17 -5.53
CA MET A 158 29.11 16.84 -6.82
C MET A 158 30.37 17.66 -7.07
N ASP A 159 31.40 17.03 -7.64
CA ASP A 159 32.58 17.75 -8.11
C ASP A 159 32.23 18.55 -9.38
N GLN A 160 32.21 19.88 -9.28
CA GLN A 160 32.02 20.79 -10.40
C GLN A 160 33.36 21.31 -10.90
N VAL A 161 33.49 21.41 -12.22
CA VAL A 161 34.65 21.98 -12.90
C VAL A 161 34.29 23.38 -13.39
N HIS A 162 35.06 24.38 -12.98
CA HIS A 162 34.87 25.77 -13.41
C HIS A 162 36.13 26.29 -14.09
N ASN A 163 35.98 27.31 -14.94
CA ASN A 163 37.09 28.08 -15.49
C ASN A 163 36.76 29.57 -15.49
N ASN A 164 37.04 30.25 -14.37
CA ASN A 164 36.72 31.66 -14.18
C ASN A 164 37.76 32.34 -13.27
N ALA A 165 37.62 33.65 -13.04
CA ALA A 165 38.55 34.43 -12.23
C ALA A 165 38.35 34.27 -10.70
N HIS A 166 37.21 33.73 -10.26
CA HIS A 166 36.81 33.64 -8.85
C HIS A 166 37.03 32.22 -8.32
N VAL A 167 38.28 31.87 -8.04
CA VAL A 167 38.65 30.53 -7.55
C VAL A 167 38.08 30.28 -6.15
N ARG A 168 37.37 29.17 -6.00
CA ARG A 168 36.74 28.75 -4.73
C ARG A 168 37.09 27.32 -4.33
N GLY A 169 37.85 26.61 -5.15
CA GLY A 169 38.20 25.20 -4.94
C GLY A 169 39.63 24.87 -5.36
N ARG A 170 39.92 23.57 -5.47
CA ARG A 170 41.25 23.06 -5.84
C ARG A 170 41.51 23.28 -7.33
N MET A 171 42.64 23.90 -7.68
CA MET A 171 43.03 24.07 -9.08
C MET A 171 43.16 22.71 -9.80
N ASP A 172 42.57 22.62 -11.00
CA ASP A 172 42.75 21.50 -11.92
C ASP A 172 43.86 21.85 -12.91
N ILE A 173 45.09 21.48 -12.57
CA ILE A 173 46.30 21.86 -13.31
C ILE A 173 46.21 21.40 -14.78
N ALA A 174 45.78 20.16 -15.02
CA ALA A 174 45.69 19.60 -16.36
C ALA A 174 44.69 20.38 -17.23
N SER A 175 43.48 20.61 -16.71
CA SER A 175 42.45 21.42 -17.40
C SER A 175 42.90 22.88 -17.58
N HIS A 176 43.64 23.43 -16.63
CA HIS A 176 44.08 24.82 -16.65
C HIS A 176 45.10 25.05 -17.76
N ILE A 177 46.12 24.19 -17.86
CA ILE A 177 47.15 24.23 -18.91
C ILE A 177 46.50 24.11 -20.30
N GLN A 178 45.53 23.20 -20.47
CA GLN A 178 44.87 23.03 -21.77
C GLN A 178 44.01 24.23 -22.20
N LYS A 179 43.36 24.92 -21.26
CA LYS A 179 42.34 25.93 -21.58
C LYS A 179 42.81 27.37 -21.43
N ASN A 180 43.85 27.63 -20.67
CA ASN A 180 44.26 28.99 -20.30
C ASN A 180 45.71 29.28 -20.69
N ILE A 181 46.16 28.71 -21.82
CA ILE A 181 47.41 29.10 -22.48
C ILE A 181 47.06 29.63 -23.88
N PRO A 182 47.35 30.90 -24.21
CA PRO A 182 47.88 31.94 -23.31
C PRO A 182 46.87 32.31 -22.21
N PHE A 183 47.38 32.81 -21.07
CA PHE A 183 46.56 33.09 -19.89
C PHE A 183 45.64 34.30 -20.10
N GLN A 184 44.35 34.11 -19.84
CA GLN A 184 43.29 35.12 -20.03
C GLN A 184 42.64 35.55 -18.71
N GLY A 185 43.31 35.39 -17.56
CA GLY A 185 42.73 35.78 -16.26
C GLY A 185 41.69 34.80 -15.71
N LYS A 186 41.60 33.58 -16.24
CA LYS A 186 40.70 32.52 -15.76
C LYS A 186 41.52 31.35 -15.25
N ILE A 187 41.08 30.75 -14.15
CA ILE A 187 41.71 29.58 -13.56
C ILE A 187 40.74 28.40 -13.64
N ALA A 188 41.23 27.25 -14.10
CA ALA A 188 40.44 26.02 -14.09
C ALA A 188 40.58 25.37 -12.71
N TYR A 189 39.46 25.17 -12.02
CA TYR A 189 39.44 24.58 -10.68
C TYR A 189 38.25 23.63 -10.51
N ARG A 190 38.37 22.73 -9.54
CA ARG A 190 37.33 21.81 -9.10
C ARG A 190 36.86 22.18 -7.70
N GLN A 191 35.55 22.14 -7.50
CA GLN A 191 34.95 22.38 -6.20
C GLN A 191 33.81 21.39 -5.98
N ARG A 192 33.68 20.87 -4.75
CA ARG A 192 32.46 20.16 -4.34
C ARG A 192 31.36 21.17 -4.09
N GLU A 193 30.32 21.11 -4.89
CA GLU A 193 29.13 21.94 -4.75
C GLU A 193 27.94 21.06 -4.35
N HIS A 194 27.11 21.58 -3.45
CA HIS A 194 25.91 20.90 -2.97
C HIS A 194 24.75 21.23 -3.92
N LEU A 195 24.59 20.41 -4.96
CA LEU A 195 23.69 20.67 -6.08
C LEU A 195 22.38 19.90 -5.95
N VAL A 196 21.31 20.55 -6.40
CA VAL A 196 19.97 19.93 -6.52
C VAL A 196 19.84 19.19 -7.85
N ASP A 197 20.46 19.70 -8.92
CA ASP A 197 20.47 19.04 -10.23
C ASP A 197 21.51 17.91 -10.23
N ASN A 198 21.10 16.72 -9.79
CA ASN A 198 21.91 15.52 -9.62
C ASN A 198 21.23 14.30 -10.26
N ASP A 199 21.97 13.18 -10.34
CA ASP A 199 21.51 11.95 -11.01
C ASP A 199 20.15 11.44 -10.48
N LEU A 200 19.87 11.58 -9.18
CA LEU A 200 18.60 11.14 -8.61
C LEU A 200 17.44 12.04 -9.05
N MET A 201 17.61 13.35 -9.01
CA MET A 201 16.56 14.28 -9.44
C MET A 201 16.30 14.14 -10.95
N GLU A 202 17.34 13.93 -11.75
CA GLU A 202 17.19 13.62 -13.18
C GLU A 202 16.51 12.25 -13.42
N LEU A 203 16.77 11.23 -12.59
CA LEU A 203 16.07 9.95 -12.66
C LEU A 203 14.58 10.12 -12.43
N ILE A 204 14.20 10.88 -11.40
CA ILE A 204 12.80 11.20 -11.11
C ILE A 204 12.20 11.94 -12.31
N ARG A 205 12.91 12.90 -12.91
CA ARG A 205 12.47 13.59 -14.12
C ARG A 205 12.24 12.62 -15.28
N HIS A 206 13.16 11.68 -15.52
CA HIS A 206 12.97 10.64 -16.54
C HIS A 206 11.72 9.78 -16.27
N ALA A 207 11.47 9.40 -15.02
CA ALA A 207 10.28 8.63 -14.65
C ALA A 207 8.99 9.43 -14.91
N ILE A 208 8.96 10.73 -14.56
CA ILE A 208 7.83 11.63 -14.87
C ILE A 208 7.55 11.63 -16.38
N GLU A 209 8.57 11.82 -17.21
CA GLU A 209 8.39 11.85 -18.67
C GLU A 209 7.96 10.48 -19.23
N ALA A 210 8.45 9.38 -18.65
CA ALA A 210 8.03 8.02 -19.02
C ALA A 210 6.56 7.76 -18.68
N ILE A 211 6.10 8.20 -17.50
CA ILE A 211 4.70 8.13 -17.09
C ILE A 211 3.83 9.00 -18.01
N ARG A 212 4.26 10.24 -18.28
CA ARG A 212 3.55 11.19 -19.15
C ARG A 212 3.27 10.63 -20.54
N GLY A 213 4.18 9.80 -21.08
CA GLY A 213 4.00 9.12 -22.37
C GLY A 213 2.94 8.00 -22.39
N LYS A 214 2.36 7.62 -21.25
CA LYS A 214 1.33 6.57 -21.14
C LYS A 214 -0.07 7.18 -21.22
N LYS A 215 -1.05 6.39 -21.69
CA LYS A 215 -2.47 6.83 -21.81
C LYS A 215 -3.07 7.30 -20.48
N TYR A 216 -2.66 6.68 -19.38
CA TYR A 216 -3.10 7.00 -18.01
C TYR A 216 -2.15 7.98 -17.29
N GLY A 217 -1.08 8.45 -17.95
CA GLY A 217 -0.01 9.23 -17.32
C GLY A 217 -0.45 10.60 -16.82
N HIS A 218 -1.27 11.30 -17.61
CA HIS A 218 -1.76 12.63 -17.26
C HIS A 218 -2.58 12.63 -15.95
N PRO A 219 -3.63 11.79 -15.79
CA PRO A 219 -4.37 11.69 -14.53
C PRO A 219 -3.49 11.39 -13.30
N ILE A 220 -2.44 10.57 -13.45
CA ILE A 220 -1.50 10.25 -12.36
C ILE A 220 -0.70 11.49 -11.95
N LEU A 221 -0.13 12.20 -12.94
CA LEU A 221 0.74 13.33 -12.68
C LEU A 221 -0.03 14.59 -12.27
N ASP A 222 -1.29 14.73 -12.68
CA ASP A 222 -2.14 15.85 -12.29
C ASP A 222 -2.40 15.89 -10.78
N GLY A 223 -2.47 14.72 -10.12
CA GLY A 223 -2.59 14.62 -8.66
C GLY A 223 -1.36 15.14 -7.89
N VAL A 224 -0.22 15.28 -8.57
CA VAL A 224 1.07 15.75 -8.00
C VAL A 224 1.71 16.83 -8.86
N LYS A 225 0.88 17.68 -9.45
CA LYS A 225 1.31 18.70 -10.41
C LYS A 225 2.34 19.66 -9.83
N GLU A 226 2.16 20.08 -8.59
CA GLU A 226 3.08 21.00 -7.91
C GLU A 226 4.45 20.36 -7.67
N GLU A 227 4.46 19.11 -7.21
CA GLU A 227 5.66 18.32 -7.01
C GLU A 227 6.40 18.08 -8.32
N VAL A 228 5.66 17.73 -9.39
CA VAL A 228 6.21 17.57 -10.73
C VAL A 228 6.90 18.87 -11.16
N MET A 229 6.23 20.02 -11.06
CA MET A 229 6.83 21.31 -11.40
C MET A 229 8.10 21.61 -10.59
N VAL A 230 8.17 21.21 -9.32
CA VAL A 230 9.39 21.34 -8.51
C VAL A 230 10.54 20.55 -9.13
N ILE A 231 10.32 19.29 -9.50
CA ILE A 231 11.34 18.47 -10.17
C ILE A 231 11.75 19.12 -11.49
N GLU A 232 10.78 19.57 -12.29
CA GLU A 232 11.07 20.16 -13.60
C GLU A 232 11.94 21.42 -13.52
N ARG A 233 11.72 22.25 -12.50
CA ARG A 233 12.48 23.50 -12.28
C ARG A 233 13.90 23.27 -11.77
N VAL A 234 14.16 22.15 -11.10
CA VAL A 234 15.48 21.87 -10.51
C VAL A 234 16.38 21.04 -11.42
N THR A 235 15.82 20.31 -12.38
CA THR A 235 16.57 19.52 -13.37
C THR A 235 16.75 20.30 -14.67
N LEU A 236 17.48 21.41 -14.64
CA LEU A 236 17.65 22.29 -15.80
C LEU A 236 18.60 21.70 -16.85
N LYS A 237 19.52 20.82 -16.43
CA LYS A 237 20.46 20.13 -17.32
C LYS A 237 19.87 18.90 -18.01
N TYR A 238 18.63 18.54 -17.66
CA TYR A 238 17.94 17.34 -18.14
C TYR A 238 17.97 17.21 -19.67
N ARG A 239 18.30 15.99 -20.13
CA ARG A 239 18.21 15.60 -21.55
C ARG A 239 17.66 14.19 -21.67
N MET A 240 16.66 14.03 -22.54
CA MET A 240 16.07 12.71 -22.84
C MET A 240 17.10 11.64 -23.25
N ALA A 241 18.15 12.05 -23.99
CA ALA A 241 19.21 11.15 -24.47
C ALA A 241 20.08 10.55 -23.34
N ASP A 242 20.16 11.21 -22.19
CA ASP A 242 21.01 10.80 -21.07
C ASP A 242 20.36 9.70 -20.20
N ARG A 243 19.15 9.26 -20.54
CA ARG A 243 18.36 8.29 -19.76
C ARG A 243 19.15 7.06 -19.33
N ARG A 244 19.87 6.40 -20.25
CA ARG A 244 20.64 5.17 -19.93
C ARG A 244 21.75 5.45 -18.92
N LYS A 245 22.46 6.56 -19.10
CA LYS A 245 23.55 6.99 -18.21
C LYS A 245 23.01 7.27 -16.80
N VAL A 246 21.90 7.99 -16.69
CA VAL A 246 21.26 8.33 -15.41
C VAL A 246 20.76 7.07 -14.69
N ILE A 247 20.14 6.13 -15.41
CA ILE A 247 19.70 4.83 -14.85
C ILE A 247 20.90 4.06 -14.30
N GLU A 248 22.00 3.97 -15.05
CA GLU A 248 23.19 3.23 -14.61
C GLU A 248 23.85 3.88 -13.39
N ALA A 249 23.94 5.21 -13.36
CA ALA A 249 24.48 5.96 -12.21
C ALA A 249 23.67 5.70 -10.93
N ASN A 250 22.33 5.74 -11.02
CA ASN A 250 21.46 5.48 -9.87
C ASN A 250 21.48 4.02 -9.42
N ARG A 251 21.67 3.06 -10.33
CA ARG A 251 21.85 1.64 -9.96
C ARG A 251 23.13 1.42 -9.15
N LYS A 252 24.22 2.11 -9.50
CA LYS A 252 25.50 2.01 -8.81
C LYS A 252 25.52 2.75 -7.48
N ASN A 253 24.70 3.80 -7.35
CA ASN A 253 24.65 4.67 -6.18
C ASN A 253 23.25 4.64 -5.52
N PRO A 254 22.86 3.52 -4.87
CA PRO A 254 21.63 3.47 -4.12
C PRO A 254 21.70 4.41 -2.91
N ILE A 255 20.63 5.15 -2.66
CA ILE A 255 20.56 6.01 -1.47
C ILE A 255 20.46 5.13 -0.21
N GLN A 256 21.52 5.15 0.60
CA GLN A 256 21.60 4.43 1.87
C GLN A 256 21.46 5.36 3.09
N HIS A 257 21.39 6.68 2.85
CA HIS A 257 21.39 7.66 3.92
C HIS A 257 20.06 7.67 4.68
N ALA A 258 20.08 7.45 6.00
CA ALA A 258 18.89 7.30 6.84
C ALA A 258 17.92 8.50 6.74
N TYR A 259 18.44 9.73 6.64
CA TYR A 259 17.61 10.94 6.49
C TYR A 259 16.85 11.01 5.15
N TYR A 260 17.40 10.40 4.09
CA TYR A 260 16.83 10.43 2.74
C TYR A 260 16.25 9.07 2.35
N ARG A 261 15.77 8.30 3.33
CA ARG A 261 15.22 6.96 3.10
C ARG A 261 14.07 6.98 2.08
N GLU A 262 13.19 7.99 2.16
CA GLU A 262 12.06 8.17 1.26
C GLU A 262 12.51 8.40 -0.19
N TYR A 263 13.63 9.11 -0.38
CA TYR A 263 14.26 9.29 -1.68
C TYR A 263 14.87 7.98 -2.20
N GLY A 264 15.40 7.12 -1.33
CA GLY A 264 15.86 5.79 -1.70
C GLY A 264 14.73 4.88 -2.18
N ASP A 265 13.56 4.94 -1.56
CA ASP A 265 12.41 4.16 -2.02
C ASP A 265 11.85 4.69 -3.34
N LEU A 266 11.78 6.03 -3.51
CA LEU A 266 11.42 6.66 -4.77
C LEU A 266 12.43 6.34 -5.89
N GLN A 267 13.73 6.31 -5.58
CA GLN A 267 14.78 5.93 -6.53
C GLN A 267 14.53 4.53 -7.09
N LYS A 268 14.27 3.56 -6.21
CA LYS A 268 13.97 2.18 -6.62
C LYS A 268 12.71 2.12 -7.48
N LEU A 269 11.64 2.80 -7.09
CA LEU A 269 10.40 2.87 -7.88
C LEU A 269 10.65 3.44 -9.29
N CYS A 270 11.37 4.57 -9.38
CA CYS A 270 11.73 5.18 -10.66
C CYS A 270 12.55 4.23 -11.54
N LEU A 271 13.50 3.50 -10.95
CA LEU A 271 14.28 2.49 -11.66
C LEU A 271 13.39 1.38 -12.23
N PHE A 272 12.40 0.89 -11.47
CA PHE A 272 11.44 -0.10 -11.98
C PHE A 272 10.57 0.46 -13.11
N ILE A 273 9.98 1.65 -12.93
CA ILE A 273 9.13 2.28 -13.96
C ILE A 273 9.89 2.45 -15.28
N LEU A 274 11.17 2.85 -15.21
CA LEU A 274 12.00 3.10 -16.39
C LEU A 274 12.54 1.82 -17.04
N GLN A 275 12.47 0.67 -16.37
CA GLN A 275 12.90 -0.63 -16.91
C GLN A 275 11.86 -1.27 -17.83
N ASN A 276 10.61 -0.80 -17.82
CA ASN A 276 9.49 -1.23 -18.67
C ASN A 276 9.67 -0.96 -20.18
N GLN A 277 10.90 -0.75 -20.67
CA GLN A 277 11.18 -0.46 -22.09
C GLN A 277 12.24 -1.37 -22.72
N GLN A 278 12.92 -2.23 -21.96
CA GLN A 278 13.83 -3.23 -22.51
C GLN A 278 13.65 -4.54 -21.72
N HIS A 279 13.34 -5.61 -22.46
CA HIS A 279 13.04 -6.95 -21.95
C HIS A 279 13.81 -7.32 -20.68
N SER A 280 13.04 -7.82 -19.70
CA SER A 280 13.27 -8.68 -18.51
C SER A 280 14.64 -9.32 -18.18
N LEU A 281 15.77 -8.85 -18.71
CA LEU A 281 17.09 -9.48 -18.58
C LEU A 281 18.04 -8.78 -17.60
N TYR A 282 17.60 -7.72 -16.90
CA TYR A 282 18.52 -6.92 -16.09
C TYR A 282 17.90 -6.39 -14.80
N LEU A 283 17.19 -7.25 -14.07
CA LEU A 283 17.27 -7.21 -12.61
C LEU A 283 18.71 -7.63 -12.26
N GLY A 284 19.45 -6.81 -11.53
CA GLY A 284 20.80 -7.16 -11.08
C GLY A 284 20.75 -8.30 -10.05
N ASN A 285 21.29 -8.09 -8.86
CA ASN A 285 21.23 -9.08 -7.78
C ASN A 285 19.82 -9.26 -7.14
N GLN A 286 18.79 -8.51 -7.57
CA GLN A 286 17.44 -8.61 -7.00
C GLN A 286 16.62 -9.67 -7.75
N LYS A 287 16.39 -10.81 -7.10
CA LYS A 287 15.66 -11.94 -7.72
C LYS A 287 14.15 -11.71 -7.77
N MET A 288 13.59 -11.00 -6.79
CA MET A 288 12.14 -10.89 -6.60
C MET A 288 11.65 -9.44 -6.65
N TYR A 289 10.51 -9.22 -7.29
CA TYR A 289 9.84 -7.93 -7.42
C TYR A 289 8.34 -8.09 -7.19
N GLY A 290 7.68 -7.08 -6.63
CA GLY A 290 6.24 -7.14 -6.44
C GLY A 290 5.65 -5.97 -5.70
N ILE A 291 4.33 -5.86 -5.79
CA ILE A 291 3.53 -4.89 -5.07
C ILE A 291 2.53 -5.67 -4.22
N LEU A 292 2.55 -5.45 -2.92
CA LEU A 292 1.66 -6.11 -1.98
C LEU A 292 0.92 -5.09 -1.13
N PHE A 293 -0.33 -5.39 -0.82
CA PHE A 293 -1.20 -4.56 0.00
C PHE A 293 -1.79 -5.40 1.12
N ASP A 294 -1.91 -4.80 2.31
CA ASP A 294 -2.66 -5.40 3.40
C ASP A 294 -4.16 -5.19 3.17
N GLY A 295 -4.88 -6.25 2.86
CA GLY A 295 -6.33 -6.22 2.70
C GLY A 295 -7.09 -5.83 3.97
N ALA A 296 -6.58 -6.21 5.15
CA ALA A 296 -7.21 -5.86 6.40
C ALA A 296 -7.06 -4.37 6.70
N TRP A 297 -5.86 -3.83 6.49
CA TRP A 297 -5.62 -2.39 6.63
C TRP A 297 -6.44 -1.59 5.60
N LEU A 298 -6.44 -1.99 4.31
CA LEU A 298 -7.24 -1.30 3.28
C LEU A 298 -8.73 -1.30 3.63
N TRP A 299 -9.23 -2.39 4.21
CA TRP A 299 -10.61 -2.51 4.67
C TRP A 299 -10.92 -1.56 5.85
N GLU A 300 -10.04 -1.53 6.86
CA GLU A 300 -10.18 -0.66 8.02
C GLU A 300 -10.17 0.82 7.63
N GLU A 301 -9.22 1.24 6.79
CA GLU A 301 -9.12 2.63 6.34
C GLU A 301 -10.28 3.04 5.42
N TYR A 302 -10.76 2.10 4.60
CA TYR A 302 -11.98 2.32 3.83
C TYR A 302 -13.20 2.52 4.75
N LEU A 303 -13.33 1.72 5.82
CA LEU A 303 -14.36 1.93 6.83
C LEU A 303 -14.19 3.28 7.54
N ASN A 304 -12.96 3.71 7.82
CA ASN A 304 -12.68 5.02 8.41
C ASN A 304 -13.14 6.17 7.50
N LEU A 305 -12.92 6.08 6.18
CA LEU A 305 -13.41 7.06 5.22
C LEU A 305 -14.93 7.20 5.25
N ILE A 306 -15.67 6.09 5.30
CA ILE A 306 -17.13 6.14 5.27
C ILE A 306 -17.72 6.44 6.67
N LEU A 307 -17.11 5.94 7.75
CA LEU A 307 -17.65 6.07 9.13
C LEU A 307 -17.13 7.29 9.91
N GLY A 308 -16.16 8.04 9.38
CA GLY A 308 -15.39 9.05 10.11
C GLY A 308 -16.20 10.15 10.78
N GLU A 309 -17.40 10.48 10.24
CA GLU A 309 -18.31 11.44 10.85
C GLU A 309 -18.98 10.93 12.14
N LYS A 310 -19.21 9.61 12.24
CA LYS A 310 -19.93 8.98 13.36
C LYS A 310 -19.02 8.35 14.40
N PHE A 311 -17.78 8.01 14.01
CA PHE A 311 -16.82 7.32 14.86
C PHE A 311 -15.51 8.12 14.97
N TYR A 312 -14.85 8.00 16.11
CA TYR A 312 -13.43 8.26 16.26
C TYR A 312 -12.67 7.00 15.86
N HIS A 313 -11.53 7.17 15.19
CA HIS A 313 -10.65 6.09 14.75
C HIS A 313 -9.26 6.25 15.40
N PRO A 314 -9.04 5.68 16.61
CA PRO A 314 -7.72 5.59 17.23
C PRO A 314 -6.70 4.86 16.34
N MET A 315 -5.49 5.40 16.20
CA MET A 315 -4.45 4.86 15.31
C MET A 315 -3.22 4.45 16.11
N ASN A 316 -3.01 3.13 16.26
CA ASN A 316 -1.89 2.57 17.02
C ASN A 316 -0.52 3.02 16.49
N LYS A 317 -0.30 2.88 15.18
CA LYS A 317 0.99 3.19 14.53
C LYS A 317 1.40 4.65 14.70
N LYS A 318 0.42 5.56 14.75
CA LYS A 318 0.63 7.00 14.96
C LYS A 318 0.59 7.42 16.43
N LYS A 319 0.28 6.48 17.32
CA LYS A 319 0.00 6.75 18.74
C LYS A 319 -1.04 7.87 18.91
N LEU A 320 -2.00 7.94 18.00
CA LEU A 320 -3.09 8.92 18.03
C LEU A 320 -4.33 8.28 18.65
N GLY A 321 -5.01 9.03 19.52
CA GLY A 321 -6.21 8.53 20.19
C GLY A 321 -5.95 7.42 21.21
N VAL A 322 -4.72 7.33 21.77
CA VAL A 322 -4.32 6.34 22.77
C VAL A 322 -5.37 6.19 23.86
N GLN A 323 -5.84 4.96 24.08
CA GLN A 323 -6.70 4.61 25.19
C GLN A 323 -5.96 3.65 26.13
N LYS A 324 -6.44 3.51 27.37
CA LYS A 324 -5.88 2.58 28.35
C LYS A 324 -6.98 1.85 29.08
N PHE A 325 -6.84 0.54 29.27
CA PHE A 325 -7.74 -0.25 30.13
C PHE A 325 -7.63 0.19 31.60
N PHE A 326 -6.43 0.46 32.08
CA PHE A 326 -6.13 0.79 33.47
C PHE A 326 -5.42 2.14 33.54
N ASP A 327 -5.44 2.79 34.72
CA ASP A 327 -4.80 4.11 34.97
C ASP A 327 -3.38 4.22 34.37
N ARG A 328 -2.58 3.14 34.48
CA ARG A 328 -1.16 3.13 34.09
C ARG A 328 -0.74 1.98 33.17
N ALA A 329 -1.67 1.16 32.71
CA ALA A 329 -1.36 -0.04 31.93
C ALA A 329 -2.48 -0.42 30.95
N GLY A 330 -2.17 -1.32 30.02
CA GLY A 330 -3.13 -1.84 29.06
C GLY A 330 -3.50 -0.83 27.98
N THR A 331 -2.50 -0.27 27.29
CA THR A 331 -2.71 0.58 26.12
C THR A 331 -3.51 -0.17 25.07
N ILE A 332 -4.57 0.45 24.56
CA ILE A 332 -5.45 -0.11 23.54
C ILE A 332 -5.79 0.91 22.45
N TYR A 333 -6.09 0.39 21.27
CA TYR A 333 -6.57 1.13 20.12
C TYR A 333 -7.75 0.34 19.53
N PRO A 334 -8.98 0.60 19.99
CA PRO A 334 -10.18 0.10 19.33
C PRO A 334 -10.29 0.73 17.94
N ASP A 335 -10.67 -0.04 16.92
CA ASP A 335 -10.74 0.48 15.55
C ASP A 335 -11.75 1.63 15.45
N PHE A 336 -12.95 1.48 16.02
CA PHE A 336 -13.98 2.51 15.94
C PHE A 336 -14.70 2.75 17.27
N LEU A 337 -14.64 4.00 17.72
CA LEU A 337 -15.32 4.48 18.93
C LEU A 337 -16.44 5.46 18.55
N GLY A 338 -17.69 5.12 18.81
CA GLY A 338 -18.83 5.98 18.51
C GLY A 338 -18.70 7.35 19.19
N ARG A 339 -19.05 8.42 18.46
CA ARG A 339 -18.92 9.79 18.95
C ARG A 339 -20.00 10.19 19.95
N ASN A 340 -21.15 9.50 19.96
CA ASN A 340 -22.22 9.74 20.93
C ASN A 340 -21.76 9.35 22.36
N PRO A 341 -21.72 10.29 23.32
CA PRO A 341 -21.28 9.99 24.68
C PRO A 341 -22.34 9.29 25.53
N ILE A 342 -23.62 9.35 25.15
CA ILE A 342 -24.74 8.78 25.92
C ILE A 342 -24.90 7.29 25.55
N ASN A 343 -25.04 7.02 24.25
CA ASN A 343 -25.17 5.67 23.70
C ASN A 343 -23.93 5.35 22.87
N ARG A 344 -22.79 5.24 23.55
CA ARG A 344 -21.52 4.96 22.88
C ARG A 344 -21.56 3.56 22.29
N VAL A 345 -21.23 3.46 21.00
CA VAL A 345 -21.11 2.20 20.27
C VAL A 345 -19.62 1.89 20.06
N ILE A 346 -19.24 0.63 20.16
CA ILE A 346 -17.90 0.18 19.80
C ILE A 346 -18.00 -0.63 18.52
N ALA A 347 -17.14 -0.38 17.54
CA ALA A 347 -17.07 -1.18 16.34
C ALA A 347 -15.62 -1.61 16.07
N ASP A 348 -15.49 -2.80 15.51
CA ASP A 348 -14.21 -3.46 15.26
C ASP A 348 -14.26 -4.05 13.83
N ALA A 349 -13.26 -3.70 13.03
CA ALA A 349 -13.17 -4.08 11.63
C ALA A 349 -12.48 -5.43 11.48
N LYS A 350 -13.18 -6.40 10.87
CA LYS A 350 -12.63 -7.73 10.65
C LYS A 350 -12.62 -8.07 9.16
N TYR A 351 -11.43 -8.19 8.57
CA TYR A 351 -11.28 -8.61 7.18
C TYR A 351 -11.28 -10.14 7.02
N LYS A 352 -12.34 -10.81 7.50
CA LYS A 352 -12.48 -12.28 7.46
C LYS A 352 -13.96 -12.69 7.37
N PRO A 353 -14.27 -13.92 6.91
CA PRO A 353 -15.66 -14.38 6.86
C PRO A 353 -16.33 -14.37 8.24
N ALA A 354 -17.64 -14.09 8.31
CA ALA A 354 -18.40 -13.99 9.56
C ALA A 354 -18.24 -15.19 10.52
N LYS A 355 -18.17 -16.39 9.93
CA LYS A 355 -17.96 -17.66 10.65
C LYS A 355 -16.59 -17.78 11.32
N ASN A 356 -15.61 -16.99 10.88
CA ASN A 356 -14.26 -16.93 11.43
C ASN A 356 -14.09 -15.79 12.47
N ILE A 357 -15.16 -15.06 12.78
CA ILE A 357 -15.19 -14.05 13.84
C ILE A 357 -15.71 -14.73 15.11
N TYR A 358 -14.82 -15.13 16.02
CA TYR A 358 -15.17 -15.83 17.26
C TYR A 358 -14.00 -15.84 18.27
N GLY A 359 -14.25 -16.34 19.48
CA GLY A 359 -13.20 -16.58 20.47
C GLY A 359 -12.54 -15.28 20.91
N ARG A 360 -11.27 -15.06 20.52
CA ARG A 360 -10.51 -13.86 20.89
C ARG A 360 -11.18 -12.57 20.41
N ASP A 361 -11.85 -12.59 19.25
CA ASP A 361 -12.58 -11.43 18.73
C ASP A 361 -13.69 -11.00 19.70
N TYR A 362 -14.44 -11.97 20.23
CA TYR A 362 -15.52 -11.72 21.20
C TYR A 362 -14.96 -11.17 22.52
N LEU A 363 -13.85 -11.72 23.00
CA LEU A 363 -13.21 -11.21 24.20
C LEU A 363 -12.72 -9.78 24.01
N GLN A 364 -12.14 -9.46 22.85
CA GLN A 364 -11.64 -8.12 22.52
C GLN A 364 -12.78 -7.09 22.52
N ILE A 365 -13.85 -7.33 21.78
CA ILE A 365 -14.95 -6.36 21.68
C ILE A 365 -15.67 -6.19 23.02
N LEU A 366 -15.89 -7.26 23.78
CA LEU A 366 -16.51 -7.20 25.10
C LEU A 366 -15.64 -6.42 26.10
N ALA A 367 -14.31 -6.59 26.05
CA ALA A 367 -13.39 -5.82 26.88
C ALA A 367 -13.47 -4.32 26.55
N TYR A 368 -13.53 -3.95 25.27
CA TYR A 368 -13.73 -2.56 24.86
C TYR A 368 -15.09 -2.03 25.30
N MET A 369 -16.17 -2.80 25.11
CA MET A 369 -17.51 -2.40 25.54
C MET A 369 -17.54 -2.12 27.03
N LEU A 370 -16.99 -3.00 27.86
CA LEU A 370 -16.87 -2.79 29.30
C LEU A 370 -16.07 -1.52 29.61
N ARG A 371 -14.92 -1.33 28.95
CA ARG A 371 -14.04 -0.18 29.18
C ARG A 371 -14.67 1.16 28.79
N PHE A 372 -15.55 1.18 27.81
CA PHE A 372 -16.18 2.40 27.31
C PHE A 372 -17.66 2.51 27.70
N GLU A 373 -18.11 1.69 28.66
CA GLU A 373 -19.49 1.64 29.15
C GLU A 373 -20.52 1.47 28.02
N SER A 374 -20.09 0.84 26.93
CA SER A 374 -20.95 0.59 25.78
C SER A 374 -21.84 -0.63 26.04
N LYS A 375 -23.11 -0.46 25.68
CA LYS A 375 -24.10 -1.54 25.62
C LYS A 375 -24.08 -2.28 24.29
N ARG A 376 -23.48 -1.69 23.24
CA ARG A 376 -23.50 -2.23 21.89
C ARG A 376 -22.14 -2.31 21.22
N GLY A 377 -21.84 -3.48 20.69
CA GLY A 377 -20.65 -3.76 19.89
C GLY A 377 -21.01 -4.13 18.45
N TYR A 378 -20.18 -3.77 17.47
CA TYR A 378 -20.30 -4.23 16.10
C TYR A 378 -19.01 -4.88 15.60
N PHE A 379 -19.14 -6.00 14.89
CA PHE A 379 -18.10 -6.48 13.99
C PHE A 379 -18.46 -6.06 12.57
N LEU A 380 -17.59 -5.28 11.94
CA LEU A 380 -17.76 -4.78 10.58
C LEU A 380 -16.85 -5.55 9.63
N TYR A 381 -17.41 -6.30 8.70
CA TYR A 381 -16.63 -7.17 7.81
C TYR A 381 -17.20 -7.18 6.40
N PRO A 382 -16.36 -7.40 5.36
CA PRO A 382 -16.86 -7.49 4.00
C PRO A 382 -17.46 -8.87 3.75
N GLN A 383 -18.64 -8.87 3.15
CA GLN A 383 -19.47 -10.04 2.88
C GLN A 383 -19.82 -10.10 1.40
N SER A 384 -19.76 -11.29 0.81
CA SER A 384 -20.13 -11.48 -0.59
C SER A 384 -21.64 -11.29 -0.76
N GLY A 385 -22.07 -10.54 -1.78
CA GLY A 385 -23.50 -10.24 -2.02
C GLY A 385 -24.42 -11.44 -2.30
N GLU A 386 -23.88 -12.64 -2.49
CA GLU A 386 -24.66 -13.90 -2.57
C GLU A 386 -25.03 -14.45 -1.18
N GLN A 387 -24.24 -14.14 -0.16
CA GLN A 387 -24.52 -14.53 1.22
C GLN A 387 -25.34 -13.42 1.86
N ARG A 388 -26.67 -13.47 1.73
CA ARG A 388 -27.54 -12.59 2.54
C ARG A 388 -27.81 -13.17 3.93
N ASP A 389 -27.78 -14.50 4.05
CA ASP A 389 -27.87 -15.18 5.33
C ASP A 389 -26.65 -14.83 6.20
N GLY A 390 -26.91 -14.27 7.37
CA GLY A 390 -25.87 -13.82 8.30
C GLY A 390 -25.26 -12.46 7.97
N GLN A 391 -25.89 -11.62 7.13
CA GLN A 391 -25.53 -10.20 7.01
C GLN A 391 -25.70 -9.45 8.35
N PHE A 392 -26.64 -9.90 9.16
CA PHE A 392 -26.96 -9.34 10.46
C PHE A 392 -27.10 -10.49 11.45
N ILE A 393 -26.14 -10.66 12.36
CA ILE A 393 -26.20 -11.69 13.41
C ILE A 393 -26.16 -10.99 14.76
N HIS A 394 -27.26 -11.10 15.49
CA HIS A 394 -27.41 -10.51 16.81
C HIS A 394 -26.96 -11.50 17.89
N LEU A 395 -25.93 -11.13 18.65
CA LEU A 395 -25.40 -11.92 19.76
C LEU A 395 -25.72 -11.22 21.07
N ARG A 396 -26.63 -11.79 21.86
CA ARG A 396 -26.91 -11.30 23.22
C ARG A 396 -25.94 -11.92 24.20
N LEU A 397 -25.30 -11.09 25.02
CA LEU A 397 -24.41 -11.58 26.07
C LEU A 397 -25.24 -12.35 27.10
N ASN A 398 -24.80 -13.53 27.52
CA ASN A 398 -25.48 -14.26 28.60
C ASN A 398 -25.10 -13.73 29.99
N GLN A 399 -26.01 -13.90 30.94
CA GLN A 399 -25.80 -13.75 32.38
C GLN A 399 -26.12 -15.07 33.09
N GLY A 400 -25.75 -15.16 34.37
CA GLY A 400 -25.94 -16.38 35.17
C GLY A 400 -24.85 -17.42 34.95
N ILE A 401 -24.98 -18.56 35.64
CA ILE A 401 -24.01 -19.64 35.67
C ILE A 401 -24.73 -20.97 35.45
N THR A 402 -24.19 -21.83 34.59
CA THR A 402 -24.82 -23.12 34.24
C THR A 402 -25.09 -24.01 35.46
N TYR A 403 -24.19 -23.98 36.45
CA TYR A 403 -24.33 -24.73 37.70
C TYR A 403 -25.55 -24.31 38.53
N GLU A 404 -25.97 -23.04 38.41
CA GLU A 404 -27.15 -22.49 39.09
C GLU A 404 -28.41 -22.59 38.24
N LYS A 405 -28.31 -23.13 37.01
CA LYS A 405 -29.41 -23.29 36.04
C LYS A 405 -30.17 -21.98 35.76
N ASN A 406 -29.49 -20.84 35.85
CA ASN A 406 -30.06 -19.50 35.65
C ASN A 406 -29.46 -18.76 34.44
N VAL A 407 -28.80 -19.48 33.52
CA VAL A 407 -28.23 -18.87 32.31
C VAL A 407 -29.34 -18.34 31.43
N SER A 408 -29.29 -17.05 31.13
CA SER A 408 -30.25 -16.36 30.27
C SER A 408 -29.55 -15.26 29.47
N PRO A 409 -30.05 -14.90 28.27
CA PRO A 409 -29.53 -13.77 27.53
C PRO A 409 -29.86 -12.47 28.24
N ARG A 410 -28.91 -11.53 28.28
CA ARG A 410 -29.15 -10.16 28.70
C ARG A 410 -29.98 -9.42 27.66
N GLU A 411 -30.74 -8.44 28.13
CA GLU A 411 -31.53 -7.54 27.28
C GLU A 411 -30.76 -6.25 26.96
N ASP A 412 -29.77 -5.90 27.78
CA ASP A 412 -29.07 -4.61 27.73
C ASP A 412 -27.73 -4.64 26.99
N ILE A 413 -27.18 -5.82 26.67
CA ILE A 413 -25.86 -5.93 26.03
C ILE A 413 -25.92 -6.82 24.79
N ASP A 414 -25.63 -6.22 23.64
CA ASP A 414 -25.64 -6.88 22.35
C ASP A 414 -24.36 -6.63 21.54
N VAL A 415 -23.95 -7.67 20.81
CA VAL A 415 -22.89 -7.60 19.81
C VAL A 415 -23.47 -8.02 18.47
N ILE A 416 -23.32 -7.17 17.46
CA ILE A 416 -23.90 -7.38 16.14
C ILE A 416 -22.78 -7.66 15.14
N LYS A 417 -22.85 -8.79 14.43
CA LYS A 417 -22.05 -9.00 13.23
C LYS A 417 -22.78 -8.35 12.07
N LEU A 418 -22.19 -7.28 11.53
CA LEU A 418 -22.75 -6.50 10.45
C LEU A 418 -21.90 -6.63 9.18
N GLY A 419 -22.40 -7.42 8.24
CA GLY A 419 -21.79 -7.65 6.94
C GLY A 419 -21.99 -6.47 5.99
N PHE A 420 -20.90 -5.88 5.53
CA PHE A 420 -20.90 -4.93 4.44
C PHE A 420 -20.92 -5.68 3.11
N VAL A 421 -21.94 -5.44 2.28
CA VAL A 421 -22.13 -6.19 1.04
C VAL A 421 -21.17 -5.70 -0.04
N ILE A 422 -20.28 -6.60 -0.47
CA ILE A 422 -19.44 -6.40 -1.65
C ILE A 422 -20.16 -6.95 -2.88
N PRO A 423 -20.41 -6.10 -3.89
CA PRO A 423 -21.02 -6.54 -5.15
C PRO A 423 -20.14 -7.60 -5.82
N ARG A 424 -20.78 -8.65 -6.33
CA ARG A 424 -20.09 -9.73 -7.04
C ARG A 424 -20.30 -9.69 -8.55
N TYR A 425 -21.34 -9.01 -9.00
CA TYR A 425 -21.81 -8.99 -10.39
C TYR A 425 -21.89 -7.57 -10.91
N SER A 426 -20.88 -7.17 -11.70
CA SER A 426 -20.85 -5.85 -12.32
C SER A 426 -20.28 -5.97 -13.72
N ASN A 427 -20.96 -5.39 -14.71
CA ASN A 427 -20.54 -5.46 -16.12
C ASN A 427 -19.29 -4.63 -16.42
N ASN A 428 -19.03 -3.61 -15.60
CA ASN A 428 -17.87 -2.74 -15.71
C ASN A 428 -17.60 -2.06 -14.36
N TYR A 429 -16.42 -1.45 -14.23
CA TYR A 429 -16.01 -0.78 -13.01
C TYR A 429 -16.95 0.36 -12.58
N LYS A 430 -17.52 1.12 -13.53
CA LYS A 430 -18.44 2.21 -13.21
C LYS A 430 -19.72 1.71 -12.54
N GLU A 431 -20.25 0.57 -13.01
CA GLU A 431 -21.39 -0.09 -12.38
C GLU A 431 -21.01 -0.66 -11.01
N PHE A 432 -19.80 -1.23 -10.86
CA PHE A 432 -19.30 -1.69 -9.56
C PHE A 432 -19.25 -0.55 -8.53
N VAL A 433 -18.74 0.63 -8.92
CA VAL A 433 -18.73 1.82 -8.06
C VAL A 433 -20.14 2.21 -7.61
N ARG A 434 -21.10 2.27 -8.54
CA ARG A 434 -22.50 2.60 -8.21
C ARG A 434 -23.11 1.59 -7.22
N GLN A 435 -22.81 0.31 -7.38
CA GLN A 435 -23.28 -0.74 -6.47
C GLN A 435 -22.61 -0.65 -5.09
N MET A 436 -21.31 -0.30 -5.04
CA MET A 436 -20.62 -0.03 -3.77
C MET A 436 -21.25 1.15 -3.02
N GLU A 437 -21.53 2.26 -3.70
CA GLU A 437 -22.20 3.43 -3.11
C GLU A 437 -23.59 3.08 -2.55
N GLU A 438 -24.32 2.19 -3.23
CA GLU A 438 -25.59 1.67 -2.73
C GLU A 438 -25.41 0.78 -1.49
N SER A 439 -24.41 -0.09 -1.48
CA SER A 439 -24.03 -0.89 -0.30
C SER A 439 -23.63 -0.01 0.88
N GLU A 440 -22.88 1.07 0.66
CA GLU A 440 -22.51 2.06 1.68
C GLU A 440 -23.77 2.66 2.30
N ARG A 441 -24.72 3.15 1.48
CA ARG A 441 -25.98 3.73 1.97
C ARG A 441 -26.79 2.75 2.81
N LEU A 442 -26.93 1.50 2.35
CA LEU A 442 -27.65 0.47 3.10
C LEU A 442 -26.96 0.14 4.43
N PHE A 443 -25.63 0.07 4.42
CA PHE A 443 -24.84 -0.19 5.62
C PHE A 443 -25.01 0.93 6.65
N PHE A 444 -25.05 2.19 6.24
CA PHE A 444 -25.35 3.31 7.13
C PHE A 444 -26.76 3.29 7.70
N GLN A 445 -27.74 2.87 6.90
CA GLN A 445 -29.12 2.72 7.37
C GLN A 445 -29.20 1.66 8.46
N LEU A 446 -28.56 0.51 8.27
CA LEU A 446 -28.51 -0.56 9.28
C LEU A 446 -27.82 -0.11 10.57
N LEU A 447 -26.70 0.63 10.46
CA LEU A 447 -26.03 1.22 11.63
C LEU A 447 -26.89 2.29 12.33
N ALA A 448 -27.82 2.94 11.63
CA ALA A 448 -28.67 3.99 12.20
C ALA A 448 -29.98 3.45 12.79
N SER A 449 -30.65 2.50 12.11
CA SER A 449 -31.94 1.94 12.53
C SER A 449 -31.87 1.22 13.87
N ASP A 450 -30.72 0.64 14.20
CA ASP A 450 -30.51 0.04 15.52
C ASP A 450 -30.29 1.07 16.62
N ASN A 451 -29.79 2.27 16.30
CA ASN A 451 -29.54 3.32 17.29
C ASN A 451 -30.82 4.03 17.74
N GLU A 452 -31.88 4.03 16.91
CA GLU A 452 -33.15 4.70 17.22
C GLU A 452 -34.15 3.81 17.96
N THR A 453 -34.05 2.48 17.85
CA THR A 453 -35.06 1.54 18.40
C THR A 453 -35.06 1.39 19.92
N ASN A 454 -34.16 2.04 20.65
CA ASN A 454 -34.10 2.06 22.13
C ASN A 454 -34.15 3.49 22.72
N SER A 455 -34.73 4.44 21.98
CA SER A 455 -34.98 5.82 22.45
C SER A 455 -36.25 5.90 23.30
#